data_AF-A0A356NFC8-F1
#
_entry.id   AF-A0A356NFC8-F1
#
_cell.length_a   1.000
_cell.length_b   1.000
_cell.length_c   1.000
_cell.angle_alpha   90.00
_cell.angle_beta   90.00
_cell.angle_gamma   90.00
#
_symmetry.space_group_name_H-M   'P 1'
#
loop_
_entity.id
_entity.type
_entity.pdbx_description
1 polymer ?
#
loop_
_entity_poly.entity_id
_entity_poly.type
_entity_poly.pdbx_seq_one_letter_code
_entity_poly.pdbx_strand_id
1 'polypeptide(L)'
;EALTVIDVNSGSFTRSATSRETVLWTNCEAATEIARQLQLRNIGGMIIVDFIDMESRRDQLLLLEHFMKAMGPDKARPQIAQLTELGLVELTRKRQGQNIYELFGHQRSGYAGQGHGVVAP
;
A
#
# COMPACT_ATOMS: atom_id res chain seq x y z
N GLU A 1 7.56 -1.10 -16.88
CA GLU A 1 7.55 -0.78 -15.44
C GLU A 1 6.30 -1.38 -14.81
N ALA A 2 6.35 -1.79 -13.55
CA ALA A 2 5.19 -2.37 -12.88
C ALA A 2 4.38 -1.27 -12.17
N LEU A 3 3.07 -1.31 -12.35
CA LEU A 3 2.09 -0.56 -11.56
C LEU A 3 1.54 -1.50 -10.48
N THR A 4 1.54 -1.07 -9.22
CA THR A 4 0.93 -1.80 -8.11
C THR A 4 -0.20 -0.95 -7.52
N VAL A 5 -1.37 -1.54 -7.36
CA VAL A 5 -2.52 -0.89 -6.71
C VAL A 5 -2.82 -1.64 -5.41
N ILE A 6 -3.03 -0.90 -4.33
CA ILE A 6 -3.33 -1.41 -2.99
C ILE A 6 -4.64 -0.78 -2.53
N ASP A 7 -5.56 -1.60 -2.04
CA ASP A 7 -6.89 -1.19 -1.57
C ASP A 7 -7.02 -1.49 -0.06
N VAL A 8 -7.55 -0.55 0.71
CA VAL A 8 -7.70 -0.64 2.18
C VAL A 8 -9.16 -0.79 2.56
N ASN A 9 -9.49 -1.88 3.26
CA ASN A 9 -10.84 -2.16 3.75
C ASN A 9 -10.85 -2.39 5.27
N SER A 10 -11.92 -1.95 5.94
CA SER A 10 -12.13 -2.18 7.38
C SER A 10 -12.75 -3.56 7.72
N GLY A 11 -13.16 -4.33 6.70
CA GLY A 11 -13.74 -5.67 6.88
C GLY A 11 -14.99 -5.67 7.78
N SER A 12 -15.10 -6.65 8.68
CA SER A 12 -16.25 -6.81 9.59
C SER A 12 -16.18 -5.95 10.86
N PHE A 13 -15.20 -5.04 10.99
CA PHE A 13 -15.01 -4.19 12.16
C PHE A 13 -15.97 -2.98 12.12
N THR A 14 -17.28 -3.22 12.01
CA THR A 14 -18.25 -2.21 11.53
C THR A 14 -19.07 -1.50 12.60
N ARG A 15 -18.98 -1.89 13.88
CA ARG A 15 -19.81 -1.25 14.94
C ARG A 15 -19.39 0.19 15.26
N SER A 16 -18.18 0.60 14.89
CA SER A 16 -17.62 1.93 15.12
C SER A 16 -16.77 2.47 13.95
N ALA A 17 -16.58 1.70 12.87
CA ALA A 17 -15.74 2.08 11.71
C ALA A 17 -16.24 3.26 10.88
N THR A 18 -17.47 3.71 11.07
CA THR A 18 -17.96 4.97 10.46
C THR A 18 -17.53 6.21 11.25
N SER A 19 -17.07 6.05 12.49
CA SER A 19 -16.52 7.18 13.22
C SER A 19 -15.23 7.63 12.56
N ARG A 20 -15.12 8.93 12.33
CA ARG A 20 -13.92 9.60 11.79
C ARG A 20 -12.62 9.09 12.43
N GLU A 21 -12.62 8.89 13.75
CA GLU A 21 -11.48 8.38 14.50
C GLU A 21 -11.11 6.93 14.13
N THR A 22 -12.10 6.06 13.94
CA THR A 22 -11.83 4.67 13.55
C THR A 22 -11.31 4.59 12.12
N VAL A 23 -11.85 5.40 11.19
CA VAL A 23 -11.33 5.49 9.82
C VAL A 23 -9.86 5.91 9.81
N LEU A 24 -9.53 7.00 10.51
CA LEU A 24 -8.15 7.47 10.60
C LEU A 24 -7.23 6.40 11.21
N TRP A 25 -7.67 5.75 12.29
CA TRP A 25 -6.90 4.68 12.92
C TRP A 25 -6.65 3.50 11.97
N THR A 26 -7.69 3.01 11.28
CA THR A 26 -7.57 1.91 10.30
C THR A 26 -6.62 2.28 9.16
N ASN A 27 -6.72 3.50 8.63
CA ASN A 27 -5.83 3.96 7.57
C ASN A 27 -4.37 4.06 8.05
N CYS A 28 -4.11 4.50 9.28
CA CYS A 28 -2.74 4.55 9.84
C CYS A 28 -2.13 3.15 10.06
N GLU A 29 -2.94 2.19 10.53
CA GLU A 29 -2.51 0.79 10.63
C GLU A 29 -2.19 0.22 9.24
N ALA A 30 -3.06 0.47 8.26
CA ALA A 30 -2.85 0.06 6.88
C ALA A 30 -1.58 0.68 6.28
N ALA A 31 -1.33 1.98 6.48
CA ALA A 31 -0.13 2.66 6.02
C ALA A 31 1.16 2.02 6.57
N THR A 32 1.13 1.61 7.85
CA THR A 32 2.25 0.92 8.50
C THR A 32 2.52 -0.44 7.86
N GLU A 33 1.47 -1.23 7.64
CA GLU A 33 1.58 -2.56 7.03
C GLU A 33 1.99 -2.49 5.55
N ILE A 34 1.44 -1.52 4.80
CA ILE A 34 1.84 -1.27 3.41
C ILE A 34 3.34 -0.98 3.34
N ALA A 35 3.84 -0.09 4.19
CA ALA A 35 5.27 0.24 4.23
C ALA A 35 6.15 -0.99 4.47
N ARG A 36 5.72 -1.86 5.40
CA ARG A 36 6.40 -3.13 5.70
C ARG A 36 6.35 -4.09 4.51
N GLN A 37 5.20 -4.25 3.86
CA GLN A 37 5.01 -5.16 2.73
C GLN A 37 5.79 -4.75 1.49
N LEU A 38 5.86 -3.45 1.19
CA LEU A 38 6.67 -2.94 0.07
C LEU A 38 8.15 -3.33 0.23
N GLN A 39 8.67 -3.26 1.45
CA GLN A 39 10.04 -3.68 1.76
C GLN A 39 10.21 -5.21 1.68
N LEU A 40 9.36 -5.97 2.39
CA LEU A 40 9.47 -7.43 2.45
C LEU A 40 9.31 -8.09 1.09
N ARG A 41 8.42 -7.55 0.25
CA ARG A 41 8.18 -8.09 -1.10
C ARG A 41 9.05 -7.45 -2.18
N ASN A 42 9.91 -6.51 -1.80
CA ASN A 42 10.68 -5.71 -2.74
C ASN A 42 9.82 -5.18 -3.92
N ILE A 43 8.64 -4.64 -3.59
CA ILE A 43 7.74 -4.03 -4.58
C ILE A 43 8.33 -2.66 -4.92
N GLY A 44 8.45 -2.37 -6.21
CA GLY A 44 8.95 -1.10 -6.71
C GLY A 44 8.29 -0.74 -8.03
N GLY A 45 8.57 0.45 -8.53
CA GLY A 45 7.81 1.08 -9.59
C GLY A 45 6.78 2.07 -9.05
N MET A 46 5.70 2.26 -9.80
CA MET A 46 4.60 3.14 -9.43
C MET A 46 3.63 2.37 -8.54
N ILE A 47 3.30 2.95 -7.39
CA ILE A 47 2.41 2.35 -6.39
C ILE A 47 1.31 3.36 -6.09
N ILE A 48 0.07 2.90 -6.16
CA ILE A 48 -1.13 3.68 -5.84
C ILE A 48 -1.83 2.99 -4.66
N VAL A 49 -2.17 3.77 -3.64
CA VAL A 49 -2.90 3.28 -2.46
C VAL A 49 -4.24 3.99 -2.38
N ASP A 50 -5.30 3.20 -2.34
CA ASP A 50 -6.69 3.62 -2.11
C ASP A 50 -7.01 3.40 -0.63
N PHE A 51 -7.00 4.49 0.15
CA PHE A 51 -7.34 4.45 1.57
C PHE A 51 -8.85 4.63 1.76
N ILE A 52 -9.37 4.24 2.92
CA ILE A 52 -10.78 4.49 3.24
C ILE A 52 -11.05 6.00 3.25
N ASP A 53 -12.14 6.42 2.62
CA ASP A 53 -12.54 7.82 2.48
C ASP A 53 -12.53 8.58 3.81
N MET A 54 -11.87 9.74 3.82
CA MET A 54 -11.84 10.67 4.95
C MET A 54 -12.32 12.05 4.49
N GLU A 55 -13.35 12.60 5.16
CA GLU A 55 -13.87 13.94 4.87
C GLU A 55 -12.94 15.06 5.37
N SER A 56 -12.19 14.80 6.44
CA SER A 56 -11.33 15.79 7.09
C SER A 56 -9.97 15.89 6.39
N ARG A 57 -9.68 17.06 5.81
CA ARG A 57 -8.34 17.37 5.28
C ARG A 57 -7.25 17.26 6.34
N ARG A 58 -7.56 17.55 7.60
CA ARG A 58 -6.62 17.37 8.71
C ARG A 58 -6.24 15.90 8.87
N ASP A 59 -7.19 15.00 8.72
CA ASP A 59 -6.96 13.56 8.92
C ASP A 59 -6.19 12.98 7.74
N GLN A 60 -6.49 13.42 6.53
CA GLN A 60 -5.70 13.12 5.33
C GLN A 60 -4.23 13.54 5.50
N LEU A 61 -3.97 14.75 6.02
CA LEU A 61 -2.60 15.21 6.29
C LEU A 61 -1.91 14.39 7.39
N LEU A 62 -2.63 14.03 8.46
CA LEU A 62 -2.10 13.16 9.51
C LEU A 62 -1.74 11.77 8.98
N LEU A 63 -2.60 11.20 8.12
CA LEU A 63 -2.31 9.93 7.45
C LEU A 63 -1.06 10.03 6.57
N LEU A 64 -0.93 11.08 5.75
CA LEU A 64 0.24 11.29 4.91
C LEU A 64 1.52 11.42 5.75
N GLU A 65 1.49 12.21 6.82
CA GLU A 65 2.63 12.36 7.74
C GLU A 65 3.01 11.02 8.38
N HIS A 66 2.01 10.25 8.83
CA HIS A 66 2.22 8.92 9.39
C HIS A 66 2.83 7.98 8.36
N PHE A 67 2.32 7.96 7.13
CA PHE A 67 2.80 7.09 6.07
C PHE A 67 4.24 7.45 5.65
N MET A 68 4.57 8.74 5.56
CA MET A 68 5.94 9.21 5.34
C MET A 68 6.90 8.71 6.43
N LYS A 69 6.49 8.77 7.71
CA LYS A 69 7.29 8.24 8.82
C LYS A 69 7.47 6.72 8.73
N ALA A 70 6.40 5.98 8.42
CA ALA A 70 6.43 4.53 8.27
C ALA A 70 7.35 4.07 7.12
N MET A 71 7.41 4.84 6.03
CA MET A 71 8.31 4.59 4.90
C MET A 71 9.75 5.05 5.16
N GLY A 72 10.01 5.86 6.19
CA GLY A 72 11.34 6.44 6.48
C GLY A 72 12.50 5.42 6.60
N PRO A 73 12.31 4.24 7.23
CA PRO A 73 13.34 3.19 7.28
C PRO A 73 13.67 2.53 5.94
N ASP A 74 12.88 2.77 4.89
CA ASP A 74 13.02 2.09 3.61
C ASP A 74 14.25 2.57 2.82
N LYS A 75 15.23 1.66 2.66
CA LYS A 75 16.49 1.92 1.95
C LYS A 75 16.29 2.22 0.46
N ALA A 76 15.14 1.86 -0.12
CA ALA A 76 14.82 2.16 -1.52
C ALA A 76 14.45 3.63 -1.77
N ARG A 77 14.38 4.46 -0.72
CA ARG A 77 14.06 5.89 -0.77
C ARG A 77 12.79 6.17 -1.59
N PRO A 78 11.64 5.64 -1.13
CA PRO A 78 10.36 5.90 -1.75
C PRO A 78 10.07 7.41 -1.78
N GLN A 79 9.48 7.88 -2.88
CA GLN A 79 8.99 9.25 -3.00
C GLN A 79 7.47 9.19 -2.98
N ILE A 80 6.88 9.69 -1.90
CA ILE A 80 5.43 9.89 -1.79
C ILE A 80 5.12 11.25 -2.40
N ALA A 81 4.22 11.30 -3.38
CA ALA A 81 3.87 12.53 -4.07
C ALA A 81 2.85 13.34 -3.26
N GLN A 82 1.57 13.03 -3.40
CA GLN A 82 0.47 13.67 -2.67
C GLN A 82 -0.80 12.82 -2.71
N LEU A 83 -1.80 13.22 -1.93
CA LEU A 83 -3.17 12.77 -2.11
C LEU A 83 -3.73 13.42 -3.39
N THR A 84 -4.26 12.61 -4.30
CA THR A 84 -4.94 13.06 -5.52
C THR A 84 -6.31 13.65 -5.20
N GLU A 85 -6.90 14.33 -6.18
CA GLU A 85 -8.31 14.80 -6.09
C GLU A 85 -9.31 13.65 -5.93
N LEU A 86 -8.92 12.44 -6.35
CA LEU A 86 -9.71 11.22 -6.23
C LEU A 86 -9.50 10.50 -4.88
N GLY A 87 -8.70 11.05 -3.96
CA GLY A 87 -8.44 10.44 -2.65
C GLY A 87 -7.31 9.38 -2.63
N LEU A 88 -6.66 9.13 -3.77
CA LEU A 88 -5.58 8.15 -3.87
C LEU A 88 -4.24 8.73 -3.42
N VAL A 89 -3.39 7.92 -2.80
CA VAL A 89 -1.99 8.27 -2.49
C VAL A 89 -1.06 7.64 -3.52
N GLU A 90 -0.26 8.47 -4.18
CA GLU A 90 0.72 8.04 -5.17
C GLU A 90 2.14 8.04 -4.61
N LEU A 91 2.90 6.99 -4.89
CA LEU A 91 4.31 6.94 -4.58
C LEU A 91 5.12 6.15 -5.61
N THR A 92 6.40 6.51 -5.74
CA THR A 92 7.37 5.76 -6.52
C THR A 92 8.44 5.18 -5.61
N ARG A 93 8.81 3.92 -5.85
CA ARG A 93 9.86 3.23 -5.07
C ARG A 93 10.85 2.57 -6.01
N LYS A 94 12.14 2.86 -5.85
CA LYS A 94 13.18 2.24 -6.69
C LYS A 94 13.25 0.74 -6.40
N ARG A 95 13.29 -0.09 -7.44
CA ARG A 95 13.57 -1.53 -7.28
C ARG A 95 15.01 -1.73 -6.84
N GLN A 96 15.23 -2.52 -5.80
CA GLN A 96 16.56 -2.97 -5.39
C GLN A 96 16.69 -4.47 -5.66
N GLY A 97 17.24 -4.85 -6.81
CA GLY A 97 17.37 -6.25 -7.21
C GLY A 97 16.06 -6.88 -7.73
N GLN A 98 16.00 -8.22 -7.74
CA GLN A 98 14.86 -9.00 -8.21
C GLN A 98 13.72 -9.03 -7.17
N ASN A 99 12.47 -9.02 -7.63
CA ASN A 99 11.30 -9.11 -6.75
C ASN A 99 11.06 -10.57 -6.30
N ILE A 100 10.45 -10.82 -5.14
CA ILE A 100 10.12 -12.18 -4.67
C ILE A 100 9.29 -12.96 -5.69
N TYR A 101 8.40 -12.30 -6.43
CA TYR A 101 7.64 -12.95 -7.50
C TYR A 101 8.53 -13.43 -8.64
N GLU A 102 9.64 -12.74 -8.93
CA GLU A 102 10.63 -13.17 -9.92
C GLU A 102 11.50 -14.32 -9.37
N LEU A 103 11.71 -14.38 -8.05
CA LEU A 103 12.51 -15.42 -7.39
C LEU A 103 11.72 -16.71 -7.12
N PHE A 104 10.43 -16.61 -6.82
CA PHE A 104 9.61 -17.73 -6.34
C PHE A 104 8.32 -17.95 -7.13
N GLY A 105 7.95 -17.04 -8.03
CA GLY A 105 6.75 -17.16 -8.85
C GLY A 105 6.91 -18.24 -9.91
N HIS A 106 6.16 -19.33 -9.77
CA HIS A 106 5.97 -20.28 -10.85
C HIS A 106 4.83 -19.79 -11.74
N GLN A 107 5.13 -19.53 -13.02
CA GLN A 107 4.11 -19.19 -14.00
C GLN A 107 3.23 -20.43 -14.22
N ARG A 108 1.99 -20.42 -13.71
CA ARG A 108 1.04 -21.51 -13.94
C ARG A 108 0.65 -21.52 -15.42
N SER A 109 1.05 -22.57 -16.14
CA SER A 109 0.87 -22.76 -17.58
C SER A 109 -0.61 -22.92 -18.06
N GLY A 110 -1.61 -22.64 -17.23
CA GLY A 110 -3.02 -22.85 -17.56
C GLY A 110 -3.87 -21.58 -17.72
N TYR A 111 -3.39 -20.42 -17.26
CA TYR A 111 -4.18 -19.19 -17.27
C TYR A 111 -3.33 -18.05 -17.80
N ALA A 112 -3.53 -17.74 -19.08
CA ALA A 112 -2.96 -16.57 -19.72
C ALA A 112 -3.50 -15.31 -19.02
N GLY A 113 -2.74 -14.82 -18.04
CA GLY A 113 -2.92 -13.50 -17.43
C GLY A 113 -4.08 -13.42 -16.43
N GLN A 114 -3.81 -13.70 -15.15
CA GLN A 114 -4.22 -12.90 -13.99
C GLN A 114 -3.96 -13.70 -12.70
N GLY A 115 -2.92 -13.32 -11.95
CA GLY A 115 -2.69 -13.80 -10.59
C GLY A 115 -1.34 -14.49 -10.39
N HIS A 116 -0.43 -13.80 -9.69
CA HIS A 116 0.71 -14.44 -9.04
C HIS A 116 0.29 -14.83 -7.62
N GLY A 117 -0.03 -16.10 -7.40
CA GLY A 117 -0.26 -16.63 -6.06
C GLY A 117 1.08 -17.03 -5.41
N VAL A 118 1.44 -16.40 -4.31
CA VAL A 118 2.51 -16.90 -3.42
C VAL A 118 1.85 -17.82 -2.40
N VAL A 119 2.18 -19.10 -2.43
CA VAL A 119 1.87 -20.03 -1.34
C VAL A 119 3.06 -19.96 -0.40
N ALA A 120 2.86 -19.43 0.80
CA ALA A 120 3.83 -19.55 1.88
C ALA A 120 3.79 -21.00 2.43
N PRO A 121 4.93 -21.57 2.85
CA PRO A 121 4.97 -22.86 3.52
C PRO A 121 4.24 -22.85 4.87
#